data_AF-I7J077-F1
#
_entry.id   AF-I7J077-F1
#
_cell.length_a   1.000
_cell.length_b   1.000
_cell.length_c   1.000
_cell.angle_alpha   90.00
_cell.angle_beta   90.00
_cell.angle_gamma   90.00
#
_symmetry.space_group_name_H-M   'P 1'
#
loop_
_entity.id
_entity.type
_entity.pdbx_description
1 polymer ?
#
loop_
_entity_poly.entity_id
_entity_poly.type
_entity_poly.pdbx_seq_one_letter_code
_entity_poly.pdbx_strand_id
1 'polypeptide(L)'
;MWTQDELNDYRIEYLRDHLKAAEVAIENGVDLIGYTSWGCIDEVSAGTGQMSKRYGLIYVDRQDDGSGSLERIPKDSFYWYKEVIATNGANL
;
A
#
# COMPACT_ATOMS: atom_id res chain seq x y z
N MET A 1 -6.46 -15.36 -14.15
CA MET A 1 -7.39 -14.36 -13.60
C MET A 1 -7.22 -14.45 -12.11
N TRP A 2 -6.58 -13.45 -11.48
CA TRP A 2 -6.38 -13.42 -10.03
C TRP A 2 -7.74 -13.23 -9.37
N THR A 3 -7.97 -13.84 -8.20
CA THR A 3 -9.24 -13.69 -7.50
C THR A 3 -9.27 -12.36 -6.74
N GLN A 4 -10.47 -11.81 -6.52
CA GLN A 4 -10.68 -10.61 -5.71
C GLN A 4 -10.06 -10.74 -4.31
N ASP A 5 -10.00 -11.97 -3.77
CA ASP A 5 -9.46 -12.31 -2.46
C ASP A 5 -7.92 -12.22 -2.38
N GLU A 6 -7.20 -12.42 -3.50
CA GLU A 6 -5.73 -12.29 -3.53
C GLU A 6 -5.26 -10.83 -3.53
N LEU A 7 -6.20 -9.88 -3.70
CA LEU A 7 -5.87 -8.49 -4.02
C LEU A 7 -5.63 -7.58 -2.80
N ASN A 8 -6.15 -7.81 -1.58
CA ASN A 8 -5.99 -6.78 -0.52
C ASN A 8 -6.01 -7.08 0.99
N ASP A 9 -6.25 -8.29 1.51
CA ASP A 9 -6.31 -8.38 2.98
C ASP A 9 -4.94 -8.20 3.66
N TYR A 10 -3.89 -8.84 3.14
CA TYR A 10 -2.57 -8.78 3.79
C TYR A 10 -1.91 -7.38 3.78
N ARG A 11 -2.19 -6.55 2.75
CA ARG A 11 -1.56 -5.22 2.62
C ARG A 11 -2.15 -4.24 3.63
N ILE A 12 -3.47 -4.28 3.80
CA ILE A 12 -4.17 -3.46 4.78
C ILE A 12 -3.70 -3.84 6.18
N GLU A 13 -3.64 -5.14 6.49
CA GLU A 13 -3.16 -5.64 7.78
C GLU A 13 -1.72 -5.20 8.06
N TYR A 14 -0.80 -5.41 7.10
CA TYR A 14 0.59 -5.01 7.25
C TYR A 14 0.72 -3.50 7.54
N LEU A 15 0.03 -2.65 6.77
CA LEU A 15 0.10 -1.20 6.97
C LEU A 15 -0.55 -0.78 8.30
N ARG A 16 -1.70 -1.37 8.65
CA ARG A 16 -2.40 -1.11 9.91
C ARG A 16 -1.50 -1.39 11.11
N ASP A 17 -0.82 -2.53 11.13
CA ASP A 17 0.05 -2.92 12.25
C ASP A 17 1.21 -1.94 12.42
N HIS A 18 1.80 -1.47 11.32
CA HIS A 18 2.90 -0.49 11.37
C HIS A 18 2.41 0.91 11.77
N LEU A 19 1.22 1.32 11.35
CA LEU A 19 0.64 2.61 11.75
C LEU A 19 0.25 2.62 13.23
N LYS A 20 -0.25 1.51 13.77
CA LYS A 20 -0.46 1.36 15.23
C LYS A 20 0.84 1.44 16.02
N ALA A 21 1.92 0.84 15.52
CA ALA A 21 3.24 1.00 16.13
C ALA A 21 3.74 2.46 16.07
N ALA A 22 3.46 3.17 14.98
CA ALA A 22 3.78 4.60 14.86
C ALA A 22 2.96 5.47 15.82
N GLU A 23 1.67 5.17 16.01
CA GLU A 23 0.81 5.82 17.01
C GLU A 23 1.39 5.64 18.42
N VAL A 24 1.75 4.42 18.81
CA VAL A 24 2.41 4.15 20.09
C VAL A 24 3.71 4.95 20.23
N ALA A 25 4.52 5.06 19.18
CA ALA A 25 5.75 5.86 19.23
C ALA A 25 5.45 7.36 19.48
N ILE A 26 4.42 7.91 18.84
CA ILE A 26 3.96 9.30 19.07
C ILE A 26 3.49 9.48 20.52
N GLU A 27 2.71 8.54 21.06
CA GLU A 27 2.27 8.56 22.47
C GLU A 27 3.46 8.54 23.45
N ASN A 28 4.57 7.91 23.06
CA ASN A 28 5.82 7.89 23.83
C ASN A 28 6.72 9.12 23.58
N GLY A 29 6.22 10.15 22.90
CA GLY A 29 6.88 11.44 22.74
C GLY A 29 7.81 11.57 21.53
N VAL A 30 7.74 10.64 20.56
CA VAL A 30 8.47 10.77 19.29
C VAL A 30 7.83 11.86 18.42
N ASP A 31 8.63 12.80 17.94
CA ASP A 31 8.22 13.80 16.94
C ASP A 31 8.24 13.18 15.53
N LEU A 32 7.14 12.55 15.14
CA LEU A 32 6.99 11.93 13.83
C LEU A 32 6.31 12.89 12.84
N ILE A 33 7.10 13.42 11.90
CA ILE A 33 6.63 14.40 10.89
C ILE A 33 5.57 13.80 9.94
N GLY A 34 5.66 12.50 9.63
CA GLY A 34 4.68 11.83 8.77
C GLY A 34 5.04 10.39 8.42
N TYR A 35 4.16 9.75 7.64
CA TYR A 35 4.30 8.39 7.15
C TYR A 35 3.97 8.34 5.65
N THR A 36 4.87 7.80 4.83
CA THR A 36 4.70 7.68 3.38
C THR A 36 4.84 6.23 2.94
N SER A 37 3.76 5.62 2.46
CA SER A 37 3.78 4.24 1.96
C SER A 37 4.68 4.11 0.72
N TRP A 38 5.65 3.19 0.76
CA TRP A 38 6.55 2.91 -0.37
C TRP A 38 5.79 2.30 -1.55
N GLY A 39 6.15 2.72 -2.77
CA GLY A 39 5.57 2.19 -4.00
C GLY A 39 4.05 2.31 -3.99
N CYS A 40 3.51 3.49 -3.66
CA CYS A 40 2.06 3.73 -3.50
C CYS A 40 1.23 3.42 -4.77
N ILE A 41 1.89 3.37 -5.92
CA ILE A 41 1.43 2.76 -7.17
C ILE A 41 2.39 1.62 -7.52
N ASP A 42 1.87 0.51 -8.07
CA ASP A 42 2.74 -0.61 -8.48
C ASP A 42 3.83 -0.13 -9.45
N GLU A 43 5.08 -0.47 -9.11
CA GLU A 43 6.29 -0.07 -9.82
C GLU A 43 7.28 -1.24 -9.92
N VAL A 44 8.36 -1.06 -10.68
CA VAL A 44 9.42 -2.07 -10.84
C VAL A 44 10.23 -2.14 -9.54
N SER A 45 10.28 -3.32 -8.93
CA SER A 45 11.00 -3.51 -7.66
C SER A 45 12.50 -3.22 -7.80
N ALA A 46 13.10 -2.56 -6.80
CA ALA A 46 14.52 -2.24 -6.84
C ALA A 46 15.43 -3.48 -6.75
N GLY A 47 15.07 -4.46 -5.90
CA GLY A 47 15.93 -5.61 -5.62
C GLY A 47 15.93 -6.69 -6.72
N THR A 48 14.81 -6.87 -7.42
CA THR A 48 14.64 -7.97 -8.40
C THR A 48 14.22 -7.50 -9.79
N GLY A 49 13.89 -6.21 -9.97
CA GLY A 49 13.43 -5.69 -11.26
C GLY A 49 12.05 -6.20 -11.67
N GLN A 50 11.21 -6.61 -10.71
CA GLN A 50 9.93 -7.27 -10.96
C GLN A 50 8.74 -6.33 -10.77
N MET A 51 7.77 -6.38 -11.68
CA MET A 51 6.40 -5.88 -11.52
C MET A 51 5.52 -6.83 -10.71
N SER A 52 5.80 -8.14 -10.74
CA SER A 52 5.05 -9.16 -10.00
C SER A 52 5.15 -8.97 -8.48
N LYS A 53 6.20 -8.30 -7.99
CA LYS A 53 6.33 -7.88 -6.59
C LYS A 53 5.66 -6.53 -6.36
N ARG A 54 4.35 -6.56 -6.02
CA ARG A 54 3.47 -5.39 -6.02
C ARG A 54 3.35 -4.71 -4.66
N TYR A 55 3.61 -3.40 -4.60
CA TYR A 55 3.55 -2.55 -3.38
C TYR A 55 2.40 -1.53 -3.37
N GLY A 56 1.77 -1.32 -4.52
CA GLY A 56 0.79 -0.26 -4.71
C GLY A 56 -0.45 -0.39 -3.84
N LEU A 57 -0.99 0.77 -3.48
CA LEU A 57 -2.42 0.99 -3.26
C LEU A 57 -3.16 1.03 -4.61
N ILE A 58 -2.44 1.30 -5.70
CA ILE A 58 -2.95 1.32 -7.07
C ILE A 58 -2.25 0.21 -7.85
N TYR A 59 -3.03 -0.70 -8.43
CA TYR A 59 -2.54 -1.71 -9.36
C TYR A 59 -2.19 -1.07 -10.69
N VAL A 60 -1.11 -1.54 -11.33
CA VAL A 60 -0.75 -1.20 -12.71
C VAL A 60 -0.75 -2.48 -13.54
N ASP A 61 -1.51 -2.47 -14.63
CA ASP A 61 -1.54 -3.57 -15.59
C ASP A 61 -0.25 -3.64 -16.41
N ARG A 62 0.77 -4.24 -15.80
CA ARG A 62 2.09 -4.49 -16.37
C ARG A 62 2.66 -5.75 -15.73
N GLN A 63 3.20 -6.63 -16.57
CA GLN A 63 3.84 -7.88 -16.15
C GLN A 63 5.37 -7.80 -16.30
N ASP A 64 6.08 -8.78 -15.74
CA ASP A 64 7.55 -8.83 -15.75
C ASP A 64 8.13 -8.93 -17.17
N ASP A 65 7.40 -9.55 -18.11
CA ASP A 65 7.78 -9.64 -19.53
C ASP A 65 7.50 -8.36 -20.33
N GLY A 66 6.96 -7.33 -19.67
CA GLY A 66 6.60 -6.05 -20.28
C GLY A 66 5.24 -6.03 -20.97
N SER A 67 4.48 -7.11 -20.96
CA SER A 67 3.09 -7.11 -21.42
C SER A 67 2.17 -6.35 -20.45
N GLY A 68 0.98 -5.94 -20.94
CA GLY A 68 -0.02 -5.18 -20.17
C GLY A 68 -0.32 -3.81 -20.77
N SER A 69 -1.50 -3.28 -20.44
CA SER A 69 -2.07 -2.03 -20.96
C SER A 69 -1.57 -0.76 -20.26
N LEU A 70 -0.92 -0.91 -19.10
CA LEU A 70 -0.65 0.15 -18.14
C LEU A 70 -1.91 0.78 -17.54
N GLU A 71 -3.09 0.15 -17.61
CA GLU A 71 -4.26 0.62 -16.87
C GLU A 71 -3.98 0.69 -15.36
N ARG A 72 -4.57 1.69 -14.68
CA ARG A 72 -4.44 1.91 -13.24
C ARG A 72 -5.75 1.58 -12.56
N ILE A 73 -5.71 0.68 -11.59
CA ILE A 73 -6.90 0.19 -10.89
C ILE A 73 -6.70 0.41 -9.38
N PRO A 74 -7.57 1.19 -8.71
CA PRO A 74 -7.52 1.31 -7.25
C PRO A 74 -7.72 -0.06 -6.60
N LYS A 75 -6.84 -0.41 -5.67
CA LYS A 75 -7.00 -1.60 -4.83
C LYS A 75 -7.89 -1.23 -3.63
N ASP A 76 -8.41 -2.20 -2.87
CA ASP A 76 -9.18 -1.94 -1.64
C ASP A 76 -8.34 -1.16 -0.62
N SER A 77 -7.02 -1.44 -0.56
CA SER A 77 -6.07 -0.67 0.23
C SER A 77 -6.03 0.83 -0.14
N PHE A 78 -6.40 1.22 -1.36
CA PHE A 78 -6.55 2.63 -1.74
C PHE A 78 -7.67 3.30 -0.94
N TYR A 79 -8.85 2.68 -0.89
CA TYR A 79 -10.01 3.23 -0.20
C TYR A 79 -9.82 3.21 1.32
N TRP A 80 -9.23 2.13 1.84
CA TRP A 80 -8.85 2.06 3.25
C TRP A 80 -7.85 3.16 3.62
N TYR A 81 -6.76 3.32 2.86
CA TYR A 81 -5.74 4.32 3.17
C TYR A 81 -6.25 5.76 3.01
N LYS A 82 -7.19 5.98 2.07
CA LYS A 82 -7.93 7.26 1.96
C LYS A 82 -8.68 7.58 3.26
N GLU A 83 -9.35 6.61 3.87
CA GLU A 83 -10.07 6.81 5.13
C GLU A 83 -9.12 7.04 6.31
N VAL A 84 -8.00 6.30 6.37
CA VAL A 84 -6.95 6.54 7.37
C VAL A 84 -6.44 7.98 7.30
N ILE A 85 -6.14 8.49 6.10
CA ILE A 85 -5.71 9.89 5.91
C ILE A 85 -6.82 10.86 6.33
N ALA A 86 -8.05 10.63 5.86
CA ALA A 86 -9.19 11.53 6.13
C ALA A 86 -9.54 11.64 7.63
N THR A 87 -9.26 10.58 8.39
CA THR A 87 -9.50 10.52 9.84
C THR A 87 -8.26 10.83 10.66
N ASN A 88 -7.14 11.18 10.01
CA ASN A 88 -5.84 11.37 10.65
C ASN A 88 -5.46 10.19 11.57
N GLY A 89 -5.71 8.97 11.11
CA GLY A 89 -5.42 7.73 11.85
C GLY A 89 -6.48 7.30 12.87
N ALA A 90 -7.56 8.05 13.09
CA ALA A 90 -8.58 7.66 14.08
C ALA A 90 -9.33 6.35 13.71
N ASN A 91 -9.39 5.98 12.43
CA ASN A 91 -9.98 4.73 11.94
C ASN A 91 -8.89 3.75 11.45
N LEU A 92 -8.05 3.22 12.37
CA LEU A 92 -7.01 2.21 12.10
C LEU A 92 -7.40 0.76 12.46
#